data_AF-A0A2S7FES6-F1
#
_entry.id   AF-A0A2S7FES6-F1
#
_cell.length_a   1.000
_cell.length_b   1.000
_cell.length_c   1.000
_cell.angle_alpha   90.00
_cell.angle_beta   90.00
_cell.angle_gamma   90.00
#
_symmetry.space_group_name_H-M   'P 1'
#
loop_
_entity.id
_entity.type
_entity.pdbx_description
1 polymer ?
#
loop_
_entity_poly.entity_id
_entity_poly.type
_entity_poly.pdbx_seq_one_letter_code
_entity_poly.pdbx_strand_id
1 'polypeptide(L)'
;MNNSSIPTYKKIALDIANKIQLNNILEGDILHGRSTLSSKYNVSPETIRRSMILLEDVEVVKTIKGKGILVLSREKAISFLNRNKSIDSIRSYKTEIDKLLNNRKEIENQLLKSIQGIIDYSSRFNEVNNIIPLEFVVPENCLYIGKTVGEIMFWQNTGATLIAVKRNDELLLSPGPYISLNPNDVLIVVGNDNIRNSVPQFLYPKNNL
;
A
#
# COMPACT_ATOMS: atom_id res chain seq x y z
N MET A 1 0.48 -21.61 27.02
CA MET A 1 -0.38 -21.96 28.17
C MET A 1 -1.51 -20.94 28.24
N ASN A 2 -2.67 -21.29 27.69
CA ASN A 2 -3.82 -20.40 27.55
C ASN A 2 -4.70 -20.49 28.79
N ASN A 3 -4.86 -19.40 29.54
CA ASN A 3 -5.93 -19.34 30.52
C ASN A 3 -6.47 -17.93 30.77
N SER A 4 -6.89 -17.25 29.70
CA SER A 4 -7.76 -16.07 29.79
C SER A 4 -9.22 -16.52 29.60
N SER A 5 -9.66 -17.53 30.36
CA SER A 5 -11.02 -18.03 30.24
C SER A 5 -11.99 -17.07 30.95
N ILE A 6 -13.01 -16.60 30.23
CA ILE A 6 -14.09 -15.80 30.82
C ILE A 6 -14.65 -16.55 32.03
N PRO A 7 -14.73 -15.93 33.22
CA PRO A 7 -15.23 -16.59 34.41
C PRO A 7 -16.62 -17.19 34.17
N THR A 8 -16.86 -18.40 34.69
CA THR A 8 -18.08 -19.18 34.41
C THR A 8 -19.36 -18.40 34.71
N TYR A 9 -19.40 -17.63 35.80
CA TYR A 9 -20.56 -16.79 36.14
C TYR A 9 -20.83 -15.71 35.07
N LYS A 10 -19.79 -15.14 34.46
CA LYS A 10 -19.93 -14.13 33.40
C LYS A 10 -20.45 -14.76 32.10
N LYS A 11 -20.04 -15.98 31.77
CA LYS A 11 -20.58 -16.73 30.61
C LYS A 11 -22.09 -16.96 30.75
N ILE A 12 -22.55 -17.35 31.95
CA ILE A 12 -23.97 -17.57 32.22
C ILE A 12 -24.77 -16.26 32.11
N ALA A 13 -24.25 -15.14 32.62
CA ALA A 13 -24.90 -13.84 32.48
C ALA A 13 -25.06 -13.43 31.00
N LEU A 14 -24.03 -13.66 30.16
CA LEU A 14 -24.08 -13.40 28.72
C LEU A 14 -25.08 -14.31 27.99
N ASP A 15 -25.14 -15.59 28.34
CA ASP A 15 -26.08 -16.54 27.75
C ASP A 15 -27.54 -16.16 28.05
N ILE A 16 -27.83 -15.79 29.31
CA ILE A 16 -29.17 -15.36 29.71
C ILE A 16 -29.57 -14.06 29.01
N ALA A 17 -28.67 -13.07 28.95
CA ALA A 17 -28.94 -11.82 28.25
C ALA A 17 -29.18 -12.04 26.75
N ASN A 18 -28.44 -12.96 26.10
CA ASN A 18 -28.67 -13.35 24.69
C ASN A 18 -30.05 -14.00 24.49
N LYS A 19 -30.47 -14.87 25.40
CA LYS A 19 -31.81 -15.49 25.35
C LYS A 19 -32.93 -14.46 25.48
N ILE A 20 -32.74 -13.43 26.31
CA ILE A 20 -33.68 -12.31 26.42
C ILE A 20 -33.66 -11.47 25.12
N GLN A 21 -32.49 -11.19 24.54
CA GLN A 21 -32.39 -10.45 23.27
C GLN A 21 -33.15 -11.15 22.12
N LEU A 22 -33.00 -12.47 22.02
CA LEU A 22 -33.60 -13.31 20.99
C LEU A 22 -35.09 -13.61 21.22
N ASN A 23 -35.73 -13.02 22.24
CA ASN A 23 -37.12 -13.28 22.65
C ASN A 23 -37.41 -14.75 23.03
N ASN A 24 -36.38 -15.52 23.41
CA ASN A 24 -36.58 -16.85 24.01
C ASN A 24 -37.04 -16.75 25.46
N ILE A 25 -36.85 -15.58 26.07
CA ILE A 25 -37.32 -15.18 27.40
C ILE A 25 -37.88 -13.77 27.23
N LEU A 26 -39.13 -13.54 27.62
CA LEU A 26 -39.80 -12.26 27.45
C LEU A 26 -39.62 -11.35 28.67
N GLU A 27 -39.74 -10.04 28.46
CA GLU A 27 -39.85 -9.09 29.58
C GLU A 27 -41.11 -9.42 30.40
N GLY A 28 -40.97 -9.40 31.72
CA GLY A 28 -42.03 -9.83 32.65
C GLY A 28 -42.03 -11.31 32.98
N ASP A 29 -41.27 -12.15 32.27
CA ASP A 29 -41.15 -13.57 32.59
C ASP A 29 -40.44 -13.79 33.92
N ILE A 30 -40.86 -14.84 34.63
CA ILE A 30 -40.20 -15.30 35.85
C ILE A 30 -39.35 -16.52 35.50
N LEU A 31 -38.03 -16.33 35.57
CA LEU A 31 -37.07 -17.41 35.43
C LEU A 31 -37.09 -18.29 36.67
N HIS A 32 -36.82 -19.59 36.45
CA HIS A 32 -36.75 -20.58 37.50
C HIS A 32 -35.76 -20.19 38.61
N GLY A 33 -36.03 -20.65 39.83
CA GLY A 33 -35.22 -20.34 41.01
C GLY A 33 -33.76 -20.78 40.90
N ARG A 34 -32.93 -20.27 41.83
CA ARG A 34 -31.47 -20.45 41.84
C ARG A 34 -31.03 -21.92 41.76
N SER A 35 -31.76 -22.83 42.40
CA SER A 35 -31.46 -24.27 42.40
C SER A 35 -31.70 -24.92 41.04
N THR A 36 -32.76 -24.56 40.33
CA THR A 36 -33.08 -25.11 39.00
C THR A 36 -32.08 -24.66 37.95
N LEU A 37 -31.67 -23.38 37.99
CA LEU A 37 -30.66 -22.85 37.08
C LEU A 37 -29.28 -23.45 37.37
N SER A 38 -28.94 -23.70 38.65
CA SER A 38 -27.70 -24.38 39.04
C SER A 38 -27.59 -25.76 38.39
N SER A 39 -28.67 -26.56 38.43
CA SER A 39 -28.72 -27.87 37.75
C SER A 39 -28.67 -27.74 36.22
N LYS A 40 -29.43 -26.79 35.64
CA LYS A 40 -29.46 -26.60 34.17
C LYS A 40 -28.10 -26.23 33.58
N TYR A 41 -27.36 -25.37 34.27
CA TYR A 41 -26.04 -24.91 33.84
C TYR A 41 -24.89 -25.78 34.37
N ASN A 42 -25.19 -26.80 35.18
CA ASN A 42 -24.21 -27.68 35.84
C ASN A 42 -23.12 -26.90 36.60
N VAL A 43 -23.53 -25.90 37.39
CA VAL A 43 -22.64 -25.03 38.18
C VAL A 43 -23.13 -24.88 39.61
N SER A 44 -22.29 -24.38 40.52
CA SER A 44 -22.70 -24.11 41.90
C SER A 44 -23.79 -23.03 42.01
N PRO A 45 -24.67 -23.08 43.03
CA PRO A 45 -25.67 -22.04 43.28
C PRO A 45 -25.05 -20.65 43.46
N GLU A 46 -23.85 -20.59 44.02
CA GLU A 46 -23.08 -19.35 44.19
C GLU A 46 -22.65 -18.75 42.84
N THR A 47 -22.34 -19.59 41.85
CA THR A 47 -22.02 -19.14 40.48
C THR A 47 -23.24 -18.49 39.83
N ILE A 48 -24.42 -19.11 39.95
CA ILE A 48 -25.68 -18.53 39.47
C ILE A 48 -25.98 -17.22 40.20
N ARG A 49 -25.80 -17.18 41.53
CA ARG A 49 -25.99 -15.95 42.31
C ARG A 49 -25.14 -14.81 41.77
N ARG A 50 -23.84 -15.06 41.52
CA ARG A 50 -22.93 -14.07 40.93
C ARG A 50 -23.33 -13.64 39.52
N SER A 51 -23.84 -14.55 38.69
CA SER A 51 -24.36 -14.22 37.35
C SER A 51 -25.58 -13.30 37.42
N MET A 52 -26.51 -13.58 38.35
CA MET A 52 -27.73 -12.78 38.49
C MET A 52 -27.44 -11.39 39.02
N ILE A 53 -26.50 -11.26 39.95
CA ILE A 53 -26.06 -9.94 40.44
C ILE A 53 -25.53 -9.09 39.30
N LEU A 54 -24.72 -9.64 38.40
CA LEU A 54 -24.22 -8.89 37.23
C LEU A 54 -25.35 -8.36 36.33
N LEU A 55 -26.44 -9.11 36.20
CA LEU A 55 -27.61 -8.70 35.39
C LEU A 55 -28.54 -7.77 36.18
N GLU A 56 -28.59 -7.91 37.50
CA GLU A 56 -29.38 -7.06 38.40
C GLU A 56 -28.76 -5.67 38.56
N ASP A 57 -27.42 -5.57 38.59
CA ASP A 57 -26.68 -4.30 38.65
C ASP A 57 -26.95 -3.37 37.45
N VAL A 58 -27.28 -3.94 36.30
CA VAL A 58 -27.67 -3.22 35.07
C VAL A 58 -29.18 -3.28 34.81
N GLU A 59 -29.96 -3.69 35.81
CA GLU A 59 -31.42 -3.72 35.81
C GLU A 59 -32.04 -4.56 34.67
N VAL A 60 -31.33 -5.61 34.24
CA VAL A 60 -31.84 -6.59 33.25
C VAL A 60 -32.80 -7.57 33.91
N VAL A 61 -32.50 -7.98 35.15
CA VAL A 61 -33.33 -8.88 35.95
C VAL A 61 -33.43 -8.38 37.39
N LYS A 62 -34.39 -8.90 38.16
CA LYS A 62 -34.53 -8.64 39.59
C LYS A 62 -34.86 -9.91 40.36
N THR A 63 -34.19 -10.14 41.49
CA THR A 63 -34.52 -11.29 42.33
C THR A 63 -35.73 -10.97 43.22
N ILE A 64 -36.77 -11.79 43.17
CA ILE A 64 -37.95 -11.69 44.06
C ILE A 64 -37.95 -12.85 45.05
N LYS A 65 -37.86 -12.52 46.35
CA LYS A 65 -37.85 -13.52 47.44
C LYS A 65 -39.10 -14.41 47.34
N GLY A 66 -38.90 -15.71 47.24
CA GLY A 66 -39.97 -16.71 47.18
C GLY A 66 -40.66 -16.89 45.81
N LYS A 67 -40.38 -16.06 44.80
CA LYS A 67 -41.01 -16.17 43.46
C LYS A 67 -40.05 -16.53 42.33
N GLY A 68 -38.77 -16.16 42.42
CA GLY A 68 -37.78 -16.44 41.36
C GLY A 68 -37.06 -15.19 40.90
N ILE A 69 -36.69 -15.14 39.61
CA ILE A 69 -35.95 -14.03 39.01
C ILE A 69 -36.82 -13.42 37.91
N LEU A 70 -37.24 -12.17 38.09
CA LEU A 70 -38.08 -11.43 37.13
C LEU A 70 -37.21 -10.78 36.07
N VAL A 71 -37.59 -10.90 34.80
CA VAL A 71 -36.95 -10.19 33.68
C VAL A 71 -37.54 -8.80 33.56
N LEU A 72 -36.70 -7.77 33.70
CA LEU A 72 -37.15 -6.38 33.73
C LEU A 72 -37.13 -5.72 32.35
N SER A 73 -36.04 -5.87 31.60
CA SER A 73 -35.86 -5.17 30.32
C SER A 73 -34.90 -5.89 29.37
N ARG A 74 -35.39 -6.15 28.18
CA ARG A 74 -34.68 -6.60 26.98
C ARG A 74 -33.75 -5.53 26.45
N GLU A 75 -34.17 -4.27 26.45
CA GLU A 75 -33.31 -3.16 26.02
C GLU A 75 -32.03 -3.08 26.86
N LYS A 76 -32.15 -3.24 28.18
CA LYS A 76 -31.00 -3.31 29.08
C LYS A 76 -30.18 -4.58 28.86
N ALA A 77 -30.80 -5.70 28.49
CA ALA A 77 -30.09 -6.94 28.14
C ALA A 77 -29.20 -6.74 26.90
N ILE A 78 -29.73 -6.08 25.87
CA ILE A 78 -28.98 -5.71 24.65
C ILE A 78 -27.81 -4.78 25.01
N SER A 79 -28.06 -3.78 25.86
CA SER A 79 -27.02 -2.87 26.35
C SER A 79 -25.91 -3.60 27.13
N PHE A 80 -26.28 -4.56 27.98
CA PHE A 80 -25.33 -5.40 28.72
C PHE A 80 -24.46 -6.25 27.80
N LEU A 81 -25.06 -6.85 26.77
CA LEU A 81 -24.33 -7.62 25.77
C LEU A 81 -23.35 -6.72 25.01
N ASN A 82 -23.81 -5.57 24.51
CA ASN A 82 -22.96 -4.62 23.79
C ASN A 82 -21.73 -4.17 24.59
N ARG A 83 -21.87 -3.96 25.90
CA ARG A 83 -20.76 -3.60 26.80
C ARG A 83 -19.77 -4.75 27.04
N ASN A 84 -20.21 -6.01 26.89
CA ASN A 84 -19.42 -7.20 27.19
C ASN A 84 -18.98 -8.00 25.95
N LYS A 85 -19.18 -7.45 24.74
CA LYS A 85 -18.82 -8.00 23.42
C LYS A 85 -17.31 -7.99 23.12
N SER A 86 -16.46 -8.22 24.12
CA SER A 86 -15.00 -8.29 23.92
C SER A 86 -14.58 -9.39 22.92
N ILE A 87 -15.42 -10.40 22.68
CA ILE A 87 -15.21 -11.45 21.66
C ILE A 87 -15.58 -11.00 20.22
N ASP A 88 -16.48 -10.02 20.06
CA ASP A 88 -16.78 -9.45 18.74
C ASP A 88 -15.65 -8.56 18.23
N SER A 89 -14.77 -8.07 19.11
CA SER A 89 -13.66 -7.18 18.76
C SER A 89 -12.70 -7.79 17.73
N ILE A 90 -12.25 -9.04 17.92
CA ILE A 90 -11.30 -9.67 16.98
C ILE A 90 -11.95 -9.92 15.62
N ARG A 91 -13.22 -10.34 15.62
CA ARG A 91 -13.97 -10.54 14.37
C ARG A 91 -14.22 -9.20 13.66
N SER A 92 -14.57 -8.14 14.39
CA SER A 92 -14.73 -6.81 13.82
C SER A 92 -13.42 -6.25 13.29
N TYR A 93 -12.31 -6.43 14.02
CA TYR A 93 -10.97 -6.04 13.53
C TYR A 93 -10.59 -6.81 12.27
N LYS A 94 -10.89 -8.10 12.18
CA LYS A 94 -10.66 -8.87 10.95
C LYS A 94 -11.46 -8.31 9.77
N THR A 95 -12.76 -8.05 9.96
CA THR A 95 -13.60 -7.46 8.93
C THR A 95 -13.11 -6.07 8.51
N GLU A 96 -12.64 -5.26 9.46
CA GLU A 96 -12.08 -3.94 9.20
C GLU A 96 -10.76 -4.02 8.42
N ILE A 97 -9.87 -4.97 8.77
CA ILE A 97 -8.64 -5.25 8.02
C ILE A 97 -8.97 -5.66 6.58
N ASP A 98 -9.92 -6.57 6.38
CA ASP A 98 -10.32 -7.01 5.04
C ASP A 98 -10.85 -5.83 4.20
N LYS A 99 -11.62 -4.92 4.81
CA LYS A 99 -12.08 -3.68 4.16
C LYS A 99 -10.92 -2.75 3.80
N LEU A 100 -9.97 -2.54 4.73
CA LEU A 100 -8.79 -1.70 4.49
C LEU A 100 -7.91 -2.26 3.37
N LEU A 101 -7.75 -3.59 3.31
CA LEU A 101 -6.98 -4.25 2.25
C LEU A 101 -7.63 -4.06 0.87
N ASN A 102 -8.96 -4.15 0.79
CA ASN A 102 -9.70 -3.89 -0.45
C ASN A 102 -9.55 -2.42 -0.89
N ASN A 103 -9.73 -1.48 0.03
CA ASN A 103 -9.54 -0.05 -0.25
C ASN A 103 -8.11 0.24 -0.72
N ARG A 104 -7.09 -0.36 -0.09
CA ARG A 104 -5.68 -0.23 -0.50
C ARG A 104 -5.50 -0.66 -1.96
N LYS A 105 -6.11 -1.79 -2.34
CA LYS A 105 -6.03 -2.32 -3.71
C LYS A 105 -6.72 -1.41 -4.74
N GLU A 106 -7.85 -0.80 -4.38
CA GLU A 106 -8.52 0.18 -5.24
C GLU A 106 -7.68 1.44 -5.45
N ILE A 107 -7.09 1.97 -4.38
CA ILE A 107 -6.18 3.13 -4.45
C ILE A 107 -4.96 2.81 -5.32
N GLU A 108 -4.37 1.63 -5.14
CA GLU A 108 -3.22 1.18 -5.94
C GLU A 108 -3.56 1.10 -7.43
N ASN A 109 -4.74 0.56 -7.78
CA ASN A 109 -5.22 0.54 -9.16
C ASN A 109 -5.46 1.94 -9.74
N GLN A 110 -5.98 2.87 -8.94
CA GLN A 110 -6.17 4.27 -9.37
C GLN A 110 -4.82 4.96 -9.62
N LEU A 111 -3.85 4.76 -8.73
CA LEU A 111 -2.50 5.30 -8.85
C LEU A 111 -1.83 4.79 -10.14
N LEU A 112 -1.89 3.48 -10.41
CA LEU A 112 -1.34 2.91 -11.64
C LEU A 112 -2.01 3.48 -12.90
N LYS A 113 -3.32 3.69 -12.89
CA LYS A 113 -4.03 4.35 -14.01
C LYS A 113 -3.57 5.80 -14.21
N SER A 114 -3.37 6.55 -13.13
CA SER A 114 -2.86 7.93 -13.21
C SER A 114 -1.44 7.97 -13.75
N ILE A 115 -0.56 7.06 -13.31
CA ILE A 115 0.79 6.90 -13.86
C ILE A 115 0.71 6.59 -15.35
N GLN A 116 -0.14 5.65 -15.76
CA GLN A 116 -0.32 5.33 -17.17
C GLN A 116 -0.82 6.55 -17.96
N GLY A 117 -1.75 7.34 -17.41
CA GLY A 117 -2.21 8.57 -18.05
C GLY A 117 -1.10 9.61 -18.23
N ILE A 118 -0.17 9.73 -17.26
CA ILE A 118 1.02 10.58 -17.39
C ILE A 118 1.94 10.04 -18.48
N ILE A 119 2.18 8.73 -18.50
CA ILE A 119 2.99 8.07 -19.54
C ILE A 119 2.36 8.33 -20.91
N ASP A 120 1.06 8.11 -21.08
CA ASP A 120 0.33 8.31 -22.34
C ASP A 120 0.34 9.78 -22.79
N TYR A 121 0.26 10.72 -21.85
CA TYR A 121 0.38 12.15 -22.15
C TYR A 121 1.81 12.52 -22.57
N SER A 122 2.83 11.96 -21.90
CA SER A 122 4.24 12.16 -22.24
C SER A 122 4.65 11.42 -23.53
N SER A 123 4.05 10.27 -23.83
CA SER A 123 4.35 9.47 -25.01
C SER A 123 3.71 10.07 -26.25
N ARG A 124 2.54 10.72 -26.15
CA ARG A 124 2.03 11.60 -27.22
C ARG A 124 2.97 12.78 -27.52
N PHE A 125 3.78 13.20 -26.54
CA PHE A 125 4.86 14.17 -26.73
C PHE A 125 6.15 13.53 -27.29
N ASN A 126 6.41 12.25 -27.01
CA ASN A 126 7.61 11.52 -27.43
C ASN A 126 7.47 10.71 -28.74
N GLU A 127 6.26 10.44 -29.24
CA GLU A 127 6.05 9.76 -30.54
C GLU A 127 6.63 10.54 -31.72
N VAL A 128 6.99 11.82 -31.53
CA VAL A 128 7.59 12.65 -32.58
C VAL A 128 9.12 12.72 -32.48
N ASN A 129 9.79 12.48 -31.34
CA ASN A 129 11.23 12.83 -31.20
C ASN A 129 12.05 12.01 -30.19
N ASN A 130 12.13 10.67 -30.33
CA ASN A 130 13.18 9.91 -29.62
C ASN A 130 14.53 9.99 -30.37
N ILE A 131 15.10 11.20 -30.42
CA ILE A 131 16.50 11.38 -30.77
C ILE A 131 17.31 11.21 -29.48
N ILE A 132 17.96 10.05 -29.31
CA ILE A 132 18.82 9.79 -28.13
C ILE A 132 20.23 10.33 -28.39
N PRO A 133 20.69 11.36 -27.66
CA PRO A 133 22.05 11.85 -27.79
C PRO A 133 23.07 10.81 -27.29
N LEU A 134 24.20 10.72 -27.98
CA LEU A 134 25.36 9.94 -27.57
C LEU A 134 26.57 10.85 -27.39
N GLU A 135 27.43 10.51 -26.43
CA GLU A 135 28.62 11.27 -26.09
C GLU A 135 29.89 10.49 -26.49
N PHE A 136 30.82 11.17 -27.16
CA PHE A 136 32.12 10.62 -27.54
C PHE A 136 33.23 11.58 -27.15
N VAL A 137 34.25 11.08 -26.45
CA VAL A 137 35.43 11.86 -26.09
C VAL A 137 36.40 11.88 -27.27
N VAL A 138 36.89 13.06 -27.64
CA VAL A 138 37.96 13.20 -28.62
C VAL A 138 39.28 12.83 -27.96
N PRO A 139 39.96 11.75 -28.38
CA PRO A 139 41.21 11.33 -27.75
C PRO A 139 42.34 12.29 -28.16
N GLU A 140 43.39 12.38 -27.34
CA GLU A 140 44.55 13.25 -27.63
C GLU A 140 45.28 12.86 -28.93
N ASN A 141 45.23 11.58 -29.31
CA ASN A 141 45.84 11.04 -30.52
C ASN A 141 44.89 11.02 -31.74
N CYS A 142 43.77 11.75 -31.70
CA CYS A 142 42.86 11.86 -32.84
C CYS A 142 43.56 12.47 -34.06
N LEU A 143 43.36 11.88 -35.24
CA LEU A 143 43.95 12.38 -36.50
C LEU A 143 43.42 13.75 -36.94
N TYR A 144 42.33 14.21 -36.31
CA TYR A 144 41.57 15.38 -36.70
C TYR A 144 41.69 16.54 -35.70
N ILE A 145 42.60 16.46 -34.72
CA ILE A 145 42.86 17.57 -33.78
C ILE A 145 43.21 18.85 -34.55
N GLY A 146 42.58 19.96 -34.15
CA GLY A 146 42.75 21.28 -34.76
C GLY A 146 41.94 21.49 -36.04
N LYS A 147 41.39 20.44 -36.65
CA LYS A 147 40.52 20.56 -37.83
C LYS A 147 39.09 20.86 -37.43
N THR A 148 38.39 21.58 -38.30
CA THR A 148 36.98 21.91 -38.10
C THR A 148 36.06 20.74 -38.48
N VAL A 149 34.88 20.70 -37.88
CA VAL A 149 33.84 19.68 -38.18
C VAL A 149 33.43 19.69 -39.65
N GLY A 150 33.45 20.86 -40.30
CA GLY A 150 33.22 21.03 -41.72
C GLY A 150 34.36 20.47 -42.58
N GLU A 151 35.62 20.76 -42.24
CA GLU A 151 36.80 20.25 -42.97
C GLU A 151 36.87 18.72 -42.96
N ILE A 152 36.50 18.10 -41.85
CA ILE A 152 36.50 16.65 -41.70
C ILE A 152 35.22 15.99 -42.21
N MET A 153 34.26 16.78 -42.71
CA MET A 153 32.96 16.31 -43.19
C MET A 153 32.33 15.30 -42.21
N PHE A 154 32.24 15.68 -40.93
CA PHE A 154 31.94 14.75 -39.84
C PHE A 154 30.65 13.96 -40.08
N TRP A 155 29.57 14.65 -40.46
CA TRP A 155 28.29 14.01 -40.74
C TRP A 155 28.37 13.04 -41.94
N GLN A 156 29.08 13.41 -43.00
CA GLN A 156 29.23 12.56 -44.19
C GLN A 156 30.05 11.30 -43.90
N ASN A 157 31.05 11.40 -43.03
CA ASN A 157 31.92 10.27 -42.67
C ASN A 157 31.34 9.37 -41.58
N THR A 158 30.48 9.90 -40.70
CA THR A 158 29.98 9.15 -39.52
C THR A 158 28.47 8.91 -39.54
N GLY A 159 27.69 9.68 -40.29
CA GLY A 159 26.23 9.70 -40.21
C GLY A 159 25.69 10.38 -38.95
N ALA A 160 26.56 10.99 -38.12
CA ALA A 160 26.20 11.61 -36.87
C ALA A 160 26.11 13.14 -37.01
N THR A 161 25.00 13.72 -36.56
CA THR A 161 24.83 15.17 -36.46
C THR A 161 25.38 15.63 -35.12
N LEU A 162 26.35 16.56 -35.15
CA LEU A 162 26.89 17.18 -33.96
C LEU A 162 25.91 18.23 -33.42
N ILE A 163 25.42 18.02 -32.20
CA ILE A 163 24.45 18.92 -31.56
C ILE A 163 25.07 19.80 -30.48
N ALA A 164 26.16 19.34 -29.85
CA ALA A 164 26.90 20.12 -28.88
C ALA A 164 28.35 19.64 -28.73
N VAL A 165 29.21 20.53 -28.23
CA VAL A 165 30.57 20.20 -27.78
C VAL A 165 30.72 20.66 -26.35
N LYS A 166 31.10 19.76 -25.44
CA LYS A 166 31.49 20.12 -24.08
C LYS A 166 33.02 20.24 -24.00
N ARG A 167 33.51 21.39 -23.54
CA ARG A 167 34.94 21.72 -23.42
C ARG A 167 35.19 22.47 -22.12
N ASN A 168 36.12 22.01 -21.29
CA ASN A 168 36.47 22.64 -20.00
C ASN A 168 35.24 22.97 -19.13
N ASP A 169 34.27 22.05 -19.06
CA ASP A 169 32.97 22.21 -18.39
C ASP A 169 32.00 23.25 -18.98
N GLU A 170 32.34 23.90 -20.09
CA GLU A 170 31.40 24.70 -20.87
C GLU A 170 30.73 23.87 -21.96
N LEU A 171 29.43 24.07 -22.16
CA LEU A 171 28.64 23.40 -23.20
C LEU A 171 28.33 24.38 -24.34
N LEU A 172 28.93 24.13 -25.50
CA LEU A 172 28.62 24.85 -26.73
C LEU A 172 27.51 24.14 -27.49
N LEU A 173 26.30 24.71 -27.48
CA LEU A 173 25.14 24.19 -28.19
C LEU A 173 25.14 24.60 -29.67
N SER A 174 24.66 23.71 -30.53
CA SER A 174 24.51 23.92 -31.97
C SER A 174 25.79 24.48 -32.63
N PRO A 175 26.92 23.76 -32.50
CA PRO A 175 28.18 24.19 -33.10
C PRO A 175 28.03 24.38 -34.61
N GLY A 176 28.52 25.51 -35.12
CA GLY A 176 28.66 25.71 -36.56
C GLY A 176 29.73 24.79 -37.19
N PRO A 177 29.83 24.75 -38.52
CA PRO A 177 30.79 23.88 -39.22
C PRO A 177 32.26 24.26 -38.94
N TYR A 178 32.50 25.44 -38.38
CA TYR A 178 33.84 25.97 -38.09
C TYR A 178 34.39 25.60 -36.71
N ILE A 179 33.65 24.84 -35.89
CA ILE A 179 34.18 24.39 -34.59
C ILE A 179 35.33 23.42 -34.82
N SER A 180 36.50 23.69 -34.22
CA SER A 180 37.65 22.80 -34.25
C SER A 180 37.57 21.72 -33.17
N LEU A 181 38.02 20.50 -33.49
CA LEU A 181 38.17 19.44 -32.51
C LEU A 181 39.42 19.67 -31.66
N ASN A 182 39.26 19.70 -30.35
CA ASN A 182 40.36 19.77 -29.39
C ASN A 182 40.48 18.46 -28.60
N PRO A 183 41.66 18.14 -28.08
CA PRO A 183 41.83 17.00 -27.17
C PRO A 183 40.89 17.11 -25.97
N ASN A 184 40.26 16.00 -25.59
CA ASN A 184 39.34 15.89 -24.46
C ASN A 184 38.00 16.62 -24.63
N ASP A 185 37.68 17.14 -25.82
CA ASP A 185 36.31 17.55 -26.14
C ASP A 185 35.35 16.37 -25.99
N VAL A 186 34.15 16.62 -25.48
CA VAL A 186 33.04 15.65 -25.52
C VAL A 186 32.06 16.08 -26.61
N LEU A 187 32.01 15.30 -27.68
CA LEU A 187 31.08 15.50 -28.78
C LEU A 187 29.74 14.86 -28.41
N ILE A 188 28.69 15.68 -28.38
CA ILE A 188 27.32 15.22 -28.20
C ILE A 188 26.67 15.16 -29.58
N VAL A 189 26.29 13.95 -30.00
CA VAL A 189 25.84 13.68 -31.37
C VAL A 189 24.54 12.90 -31.39
N VAL A 190 23.83 12.98 -32.52
CA VAL A 190 22.59 12.25 -32.78
C VAL A 190 22.60 11.63 -34.17
N GLY A 191 21.89 10.52 -34.36
CA GLY A 191 21.87 9.79 -35.63
C GLY A 191 21.25 8.40 -35.46
N ASN A 192 21.34 7.58 -36.51
CA ASN A 192 20.86 6.19 -36.47
C ASN A 192 21.77 5.30 -35.60
N ASP A 193 21.40 4.04 -35.39
CA ASP A 193 22.16 3.12 -34.52
C ASP A 193 23.63 2.92 -34.94
N ASN A 194 23.98 3.18 -36.20
CA ASN A 194 25.34 3.00 -36.72
C ASN A 194 26.36 3.96 -36.09
N ILE A 195 25.92 5.10 -35.55
CA ILE A 195 26.83 6.11 -34.99
C ILE A 195 27.62 5.59 -33.78
N ARG A 196 27.11 4.54 -33.10
CA ARG A 196 27.81 3.83 -32.02
C ARG A 196 29.12 3.19 -32.49
N ASN A 197 29.24 2.90 -33.78
CA ASN A 197 30.41 2.28 -34.38
C ASN A 197 31.21 3.27 -35.25
N SER A 198 30.53 4.05 -36.10
CA SER A 198 31.20 4.94 -37.06
C SER A 198 31.94 6.10 -36.39
N VAL A 199 31.38 6.70 -35.33
CA VAL A 199 32.05 7.81 -34.62
C VAL A 199 33.32 7.32 -33.92
N PRO A 200 33.32 6.21 -33.16
CA PRO A 200 34.56 5.62 -32.65
C PRO A 200 35.58 5.27 -33.73
N GLN A 201 35.16 4.63 -34.83
CA GLN A 201 36.08 4.26 -35.92
C GLN A 201 36.71 5.48 -36.59
N PHE A 202 36.03 6.63 -36.54
CA PHE A 202 36.50 7.88 -37.10
C PHE A 202 37.42 8.64 -36.13
N LEU A 203 37.08 8.72 -34.84
CA LEU A 203 37.84 9.50 -33.86
C LEU A 203 39.05 8.76 -33.29
N TYR A 204 38.95 7.43 -33.11
CA TYR A 204 39.99 6.64 -32.46
C TYR A 204 40.93 6.03 -33.51
N PRO A 205 42.24 6.29 -33.43
CA PRO A 205 43.20 5.68 -34.36
C PRO A 205 43.15 4.15 -34.25
N LYS A 206 43.21 3.48 -35.40
CA LYS A 206 43.36 2.03 -35.44
C LYS A 206 44.76 1.70 -34.94
N ASN A 207 44.85 0.99 -33.81
CA ASN A 207 46.10 0.33 -33.44
C ASN A 207 46.41 -0.70 -34.54
N ASN A 208 47.33 -0.35 -35.44
CA ASN A 208 48.01 -1.33 -36.28
C ASN A 208 48.89 -2.17 -35.34
N LEU A 209 48.42 -3.36 -35.00
CA LEU A 209 49.29 -4.47 -34.59
C LEU A 209 50.01 -5.01 -35.83
#